data_AF-S3W354-F1
#
_entry.id   AF-S3W354-F1
#
_cell.length_a   1.000
_cell.length_b   1.000
_cell.length_c   1.000
_cell.angle_alpha   90.00
_cell.angle_beta   90.00
_cell.angle_gamma   90.00
#
_symmetry.space_group_name_H-M   'P 1'
#
loop_
_entity.id
_entity.type
_entity.pdbx_description
1 polymer ?
#
loop_
_entity_poly.entity_id
_entity_poly.type
_entity_poly.pdbx_seq_one_letter_code
_entity_poly.pdbx_strand_id
1 'polypeptide(L)'
;MASSVIQFTESHVYPDKNRFRVVFVRNVCSVETEEITLILNKIQDVQPKSVELDLESVVAIPSLILNRILKLLAELKSRGIPVEIKTSEGLRSVLNRLKISLQ
;
A
#
# COMPACT_ATOMS: atom_id res chain seq x y z
N MET A 1 -7.30 21.65 6.69
CA MET A 1 -8.42 20.84 6.14
C MET A 1 -8.32 19.47 6.79
N ALA A 2 -9.37 19.00 7.47
CA ALA A 2 -9.35 17.69 8.11
C ALA A 2 -9.37 16.63 7.01
N SER A 3 -8.21 16.07 6.68
CA SER A 3 -8.16 14.85 5.88
C SER A 3 -8.76 13.73 6.73
N SER A 4 -10.02 13.40 6.47
CA SER A 4 -10.70 12.27 7.12
C SER A 4 -9.95 11.00 6.79
N VAL A 5 -9.44 10.32 7.83
CA VAL A 5 -8.81 9.01 7.70
C VAL A 5 -9.86 8.01 7.24
N ILE A 6 -9.59 7.25 6.18
CA ILE A 6 -10.46 6.17 5.73
C ILE A 6 -9.94 4.90 6.40
N GLN A 7 -10.78 4.27 7.22
CA GLN A 7 -10.43 3.05 7.94
C GLN A 7 -11.05 1.84 7.24
N PHE A 8 -10.19 0.97 6.73
CA PHE A 8 -10.55 -0.37 6.28
C PHE A 8 -10.19 -1.38 7.37
N THR A 9 -10.63 -2.62 7.20
CA THR A 9 -10.36 -3.72 8.12
C THR A 9 -8.86 -3.98 8.28
N GLU A 10 -8.10 -3.91 7.19
CA GLU A 10 -6.67 -4.25 7.19
C GLU A 10 -5.75 -3.10 6.77
N SER A 11 -6.30 -1.93 6.43
CA SER A 11 -5.51 -0.74 6.16
C SER A 11 -6.18 0.56 6.60
N HIS A 12 -5.37 1.56 6.90
CA HIS A 12 -5.80 2.92 7.16
C HIS A 12 -5.21 3.85 6.12
N VAL A 13 -6.07 4.64 5.48
CA VAL A 13 -5.68 5.56 4.42
C VAL A 13 -5.77 7.00 4.90
N TYR A 14 -4.66 7.71 4.73
CA TYR A 14 -4.49 9.11 5.06
C TYR A 14 -4.34 9.87 3.73
N PRO A 15 -5.45 10.34 3.14
CA PRO A 15 -5.40 11.05 1.88
C PRO A 15 -4.83 12.46 2.08
N ASP A 16 -3.73 12.76 1.38
CA ASP A 16 -3.14 14.09 1.33
C ASP A 16 -2.52 14.33 -0.06
N LYS A 17 -2.58 15.57 -0.55
CA LYS A 17 -2.11 15.93 -1.90
C LYS A 17 -0.58 15.87 -2.03
N ASN A 18 0.16 16.09 -0.96
CA ASN A 18 1.61 15.96 -0.99
C ASN A 18 2.04 14.51 -0.82
N ARG A 19 1.42 13.78 0.12
CA ARG A 19 1.74 12.37 0.38
C ARG A 19 0.53 11.57 0.81
N PHE A 20 0.04 10.74 -0.08
CA PHE A 20 -1.05 9.80 0.20
C PHE A 20 -0.51 8.58 0.92
N ARG A 21 -0.89 8.34 2.18
CA ARG A 21 -0.32 7.24 2.98
C ARG A 21 -1.34 6.13 3.19
N VAL A 22 -0.93 4.89 2.93
CA VAL A 22 -1.68 3.67 3.23
C VAL A 22 -0.90 2.90 4.26
N VAL A 23 -1.47 2.72 5.45
CA VAL A 23 -0.85 1.98 6.55
C VAL A 23 -1.55 0.65 6.72
N PHE A 24 -0.84 -0.44 6.46
CA PHE A 24 -1.38 -1.78 6.67
C PHE A 24 -1.21 -2.22 8.12
N VAL A 25 -2.22 -2.91 8.65
CA VAL A 25 -2.20 -3.42 10.02
C VAL A 25 -1.39 -4.72 10.12
N ARG A 26 -1.13 -5.19 11.34
CA ARG A 26 -0.16 -6.28 11.62
C ARG A 26 -0.43 -7.60 10.91
N ASN A 27 -1.70 -7.98 10.81
CA ASN A 27 -2.15 -9.24 10.20
C ASN A 27 -2.95 -8.90 8.95
N VAL A 28 -2.26 -8.84 7.82
CA VAL A 28 -2.90 -8.62 6.52
C VAL A 28 -3.20 -9.97 5.92
N CYS A 29 -4.44 -10.42 6.04
CA CYS A 29 -4.86 -11.76 5.65
C CYS A 29 -5.87 -11.75 4.50
N SER A 30 -6.58 -10.65 4.31
CA SER A 30 -7.79 -10.60 3.50
C SER A 30 -7.92 -9.38 2.58
N VAL A 31 -7.05 -8.35 2.66
CA VAL A 31 -7.11 -7.10 1.86
C VAL A 31 -7.80 -7.34 0.54
N GLU A 32 -9.05 -6.89 0.49
CA GLU A 32 -9.97 -7.29 -0.56
C GLU A 32 -9.64 -6.54 -1.85
N THR A 33 -10.00 -7.13 -2.98
CA THR A 33 -9.85 -6.45 -4.27
C THR A 33 -10.64 -5.13 -4.30
N GLU A 34 -11.77 -5.09 -3.59
CA GLU A 34 -12.60 -3.90 -3.42
C GLU A 34 -11.87 -2.81 -2.64
N GLU A 35 -11.20 -3.15 -1.54
CA GLU A 35 -10.38 -2.21 -0.76
C GLU A 35 -9.28 -1.58 -1.62
N ILE A 36 -8.57 -2.39 -2.42
CA ILE A 36 -7.53 -1.89 -3.34
C ILE A 36 -8.13 -0.98 -4.41
N THR A 37 -9.29 -1.34 -4.95
CA THR A 37 -9.98 -0.53 -5.95
C THR A 37 -10.39 0.83 -5.36
N LEU A 38 -10.89 0.84 -4.12
CA LEU A 38 -11.24 2.07 -3.40
C LEU A 38 -10.00 2.94 -3.12
N ILE A 39 -8.88 2.34 -2.73
CA ILE A 39 -7.60 3.04 -2.56
C ILE A 39 -7.17 3.69 -3.88
N LEU A 40 -7.18 2.94 -4.98
CA LEU A 40 -6.83 3.44 -6.31
C LEU A 40 -7.73 4.58 -6.77
N ASN A 41 -9.05 4.44 -6.60
CA ASN A 41 -10.00 5.51 -6.92
C ASN A 41 -9.71 6.76 -6.08
N LYS A 42 -9.41 6.60 -4.80
CA LYS A 42 -9.10 7.75 -3.94
C LYS A 42 -7.78 8.42 -4.32
N ILE A 43 -6.77 7.67 -4.75
CA ILE A 43 -5.53 8.22 -5.28
C ILE A 43 -5.80 9.02 -6.56
N GLN A 44 -6.69 8.54 -7.43
CA GLN A 44 -7.11 9.28 -8.63
C GLN A 44 -7.84 10.59 -8.29
N ASP A 45 -8.72 10.57 -7.30
CA ASP A 45 -9.44 11.77 -6.86
C ASP A 45 -8.50 12.82 -6.25
N VAL A 46 -7.55 12.38 -5.43
CA VAL A 46 -6.65 13.26 -4.68
C VAL A 46 -5.50 13.77 -5.56
N GLN A 47 -5.06 12.97 -6.53
CA GLN A 47 -3.88 13.19 -7.38
C GLN A 47 -2.64 13.56 -6.55
N PRO A 48 -2.20 12.67 -5.64
CA PRO A 48 -1.10 12.99 -4.74
C PRO A 48 0.23 13.02 -5.50
N LYS A 49 1.16 13.87 -5.03
CA LYS A 49 2.54 13.91 -5.56
C LYS A 49 3.33 12.63 -5.28
N SER A 50 2.96 11.88 -4.25
CA SER A 50 3.60 10.63 -3.84
C SER A 50 2.63 9.74 -3.07
N VAL A 51 2.86 8.44 -3.11
CA VAL A 51 2.14 7.44 -2.32
C VAL A 51 3.13 6.76 -1.38
N GLU A 52 2.81 6.72 -0.08
CA GLU A 52 3.56 5.95 0.91
C GLU A 52 2.76 4.69 1.26
N LEU A 53 3.32 3.51 0.97
CA LEU A 53 2.80 2.23 1.45
C LEU A 53 3.60 1.82 2.68
N ASP A 54 2.95 1.87 3.84
CA ASP A 54 3.53 1.52 5.11
C ASP A 54 3.12 0.09 5.51
N LEU A 55 4.09 -0.80 5.41
CA LEU A 55 4.02 -2.21 5.77
C LEU A 55 4.92 -2.51 7.00
N GLU A 56 5.34 -1.51 7.78
CA GLU A 56 6.23 -1.73 8.94
C GLU A 56 5.59 -2.59 10.02
N SER A 57 4.28 -2.44 10.20
CA SER A 57 3.56 -3.26 11.18
C SER A 57 3.34 -4.69 10.71
N VAL A 58 3.52 -4.97 9.42
CA VAL A 58 3.21 -6.26 8.82
C VAL A 58 4.32 -7.26 9.10
N VAL A 59 3.97 -8.34 9.80
CA VAL A 59 4.90 -9.43 10.15
C VAL A 59 4.86 -10.56 9.12
N ALA A 60 3.67 -10.85 8.59
CA ALA A 60 3.45 -11.89 7.58
C ALA A 60 2.37 -11.44 6.60
N ILE A 61 2.57 -11.78 5.32
CA ILE A 61 1.61 -11.53 4.24
C ILE A 61 1.43 -12.84 3.46
N PRO A 62 0.18 -13.31 3.23
CA PRO A 62 -0.09 -14.40 2.30
C PRO A 62 0.29 -14.03 0.86
N SER A 63 0.73 -15.00 0.06
CA SER A 63 1.15 -14.78 -1.33
C SER A 63 0.07 -14.11 -2.20
N LEU A 64 -1.21 -14.41 -1.93
CA LEU A 64 -2.34 -13.78 -2.61
C LEU A 64 -2.38 -12.27 -2.37
N ILE A 65 -2.20 -11.85 -1.12
CA ILE A 65 -2.19 -10.44 -0.71
C ILE A 65 -0.94 -9.74 -1.26
N LEU A 66 0.21 -10.40 -1.22
CA LEU A 66 1.42 -9.87 -1.83
C LEU A 66 1.22 -9.55 -3.31
N ASN A 67 0.65 -10.48 -4.07
CA ASN A 67 0.37 -10.27 -5.49
C ASN A 67 -0.57 -9.07 -5.72
N ARG A 68 -1.57 -8.89 -4.85
CA ARG A 68 -2.48 -7.75 -4.91
C ARG A 68 -1.76 -6.41 -4.65
N ILE A 69 -0.87 -6.35 -3.66
CA ILE A 69 -0.03 -5.17 -3.39
C ILE A 69 0.91 -4.90 -4.57
N LEU A 70 1.50 -5.94 -5.17
CA LEU A 70 2.35 -5.77 -6.36
C LEU A 70 1.58 -5.21 -7.55
N LYS A 71 0.31 -5.62 -7.75
CA LYS A 71 -0.56 -5.04 -8.78
C LYS A 71 -0.85 -3.56 -8.50
N LEU A 72 -1.12 -3.20 -7.26
CA LEU A 72 -1.28 -1.80 -6.85
C LEU A 72 -0.03 -0.99 -7.19
N LEU A 73 1.16 -1.51 -6.85
CA LEU A 73 2.43 -0.86 -7.18
C LEU A 73 2.64 -0.69 -8.68
N ALA A 74 2.33 -1.72 -9.48
CA ALA A 74 2.44 -1.66 -10.93
C ALA A 74 1.50 -0.60 -11.53
N GLU A 75 0.28 -0.48 -11.01
CA GLU A 75 -0.71 0.52 -11.43
C GLU A 75 -0.27 1.95 -11.06
N LEU A 76 0.34 2.15 -9.89
CA LEU A 76 0.88 3.45 -9.49
C LEU A 76 2.09 3.85 -10.35
N LYS A 77 2.96 2.88 -10.65
CA LYS A 77 4.11 3.07 -11.53
C LYS A 77 3.70 3.39 -12.96
N SER A 78 2.68 2.74 -13.50
CA SER A 78 2.17 3.02 -14.86
C SER A 78 1.60 4.45 -14.98
N ARG A 79 1.10 5.00 -13.87
CA ARG A 79 0.60 6.38 -13.75
C ARG A 79 1.68 7.42 -13.46
N GLY A 80 2.94 6.99 -13.31
CA GLY A 80 4.07 7.88 -13.00
C GLY A 80 4.02 8.47 -11.59
N ILE A 81 3.25 7.87 -10.66
CA ILE A 81 3.16 8.34 -9.28
C ILE A 81 4.32 7.72 -8.49
N PRO A 82 5.21 8.51 -7.88
CA PRO A 82 6.26 8.01 -7.00
C PRO A 82 5.67 7.21 -5.83
N VAL A 83 6.22 6.02 -5.57
CA VAL A 83 5.81 5.19 -4.45
C VAL A 83 6.98 4.96 -3.50
N GLU A 84 6.78 5.30 -2.23
CA GLU A 84 7.69 4.97 -1.14
C GLU A 84 7.12 3.79 -0.37
N ILE A 85 7.94 2.77 -0.11
CA ILE A 85 7.49 1.57 0.60
C ILE A 85 8.30 1.41 1.88
N LYS A 86 7.62 1.46 3.03
CA LYS A 86 8.22 1.13 4.32
C LYS A 86 7.88 -0.32 4.65
N THR A 87 8.88 -1.12 5.00
CA THR A 87 8.71 -2.55 5.30
C THR A 87 9.40 -2.89 6.60
N SER A 88 8.82 -3.84 7.35
CA SER A 88 9.53 -4.47 8.45
C SER A 88 10.73 -5.29 7.94
N GLU A 89 11.76 -5.49 8.78
CA GLU A 89 12.90 -6.35 8.41
C GLU A 89 12.46 -7.77 8.04
N GLY A 90 11.45 -8.30 8.74
CA GLY A 90 10.86 -9.61 8.46
C GLY A 90 10.25 -9.68 7.07
N LEU A 91 9.43 -8.69 6.70
CA LEU A 91 8.82 -8.64 5.37
C LEU A 91 9.86 -8.40 4.28
N ARG A 92 10.86 -7.55 4.52
CA ARG A 92 11.98 -7.32 3.60
C ARG A 92 12.74 -8.60 3.30
N SER A 93 13.00 -9.43 4.32
CA SER A 93 13.61 -10.75 4.15
C SER A 93 12.78 -11.68 3.26
N VAL A 94 11.44 -11.70 3.46
CA VAL A 94 10.52 -12.48 2.60
C VAL A 94 10.56 -12.00 1.16
N LEU A 95 10.49 -10.69 0.92
CA LEU A 95 10.53 -10.11 -0.43
C LEU A 95 11.85 -10.41 -1.14
N ASN A 96 12.98 -10.28 -0.43
CA ASN A 96 14.30 -10.62 -0.95
C ASN A 96 14.40 -12.11 -1.33
N ARG A 97 13.87 -13.02 -0.50
CA ARG A 97 13.81 -14.46 -0.83
C ARG A 97 12.99 -14.73 -2.08
N LEU A 98 11.92 -13.97 -2.28
CA LEU A 98 11.07 -14.05 -3.47
C LEU A 98 11.66 -13.31 -4.69
N LYS A 99 12.86 -12.72 -4.56
CA LYS A 99 13.52 -11.90 -5.59
C LYS A 99 12.68 -10.70 -6.05
N ILE A 100 11.80 -10.21 -5.19
CA ILE A 100 10.99 -9.02 -5.47
C ILE A 100 11.81 -7.81 -5.04
N SER A 101 12.31 -7.05 -6.04
CA SER A 101 12.90 -5.74 -5.79
C SER A 101 11.80 -4.68 -5.84
N LEU A 102 11.63 -3.98 -4.72
CA LEU A 102 10.71 -2.86 -4.57
C LEU A 102 11.37 -1.51 -4.96
N GLN A 103 12.35 -1.54 -5.87
CA GLN A 103 13.07 -0.36 -6.36
C GLN A 103 12.24 0.48 -7.35
#